data_AF-A0A0G8CMW4-F1
#
_entry.id   AF-A0A0G8CMW4-F1
#
_cell.length_a   1.000
_cell.length_b   1.000
_cell.length_c   1.000
_cell.angle_alpha   90.00
_cell.angle_beta   90.00
_cell.angle_gamma   90.00
#
_symmetry.space_group_name_H-M   'P 1'
#
loop_
_entity.id
_entity.type
_entity.pdbx_description
1 polymer ?
#
loop_
_entity_poly.entity_id
_entity_poly.type
_entity_poly.pdbx_seq_one_letter_code
_entity_poly.pdbx_strand_id
1 'polypeptide(L)' 'MEHETPKHIVAVAGYLTNEKDEVLLAKVHWRSDTWELPGGQVEEGEALDQAVCREINV' A
#
# COMPACT_ATOMS: atom_id res chain seq x y z
N MET A 1 -13.29 23.31 -19.46
CA MET A 1 -13.48 22.02 -18.79
C MET A 1 -12.89 22.21 -17.41
N GLU A 2 -13.70 22.19 -16.36
CA GLU A 2 -13.17 22.27 -15.00
C GLU A 2 -12.26 21.07 -14.74
N HIS A 3 -11.05 21.34 -14.28
CA HIS A 3 -10.10 20.31 -13.88
C HIS A 3 -10.45 19.93 -12.44
N GLU A 4 -11.17 18.84 -12.23
CA GLU A 4 -11.43 18.33 -10.88
C GLU A 4 -10.18 17.62 -10.37
N THR A 5 -9.47 18.26 -9.44
CA THR A 5 -8.36 17.62 -8.73
C THR A 5 -8.92 16.64 -7.70
N PRO A 6 -8.46 15.37 -7.67
CA PRO A 6 -8.91 14.40 -6.68
C PRO A 6 -8.68 14.93 -5.25
N LYS A 7 -9.72 14.90 -4.42
CA LYS A 7 -9.64 15.33 -3.02
C LYS A 7 -9.09 14.26 -2.08
N HIS A 8 -9.00 13.02 -2.56
CA HIS A 8 -8.57 11.87 -1.79
C HIS A 8 -7.67 10.98 -2.63
N ILE A 9 -6.84 10.20 -1.95
CA ILE A 9 -6.06 9.12 -2.53
C ILE A 9 -6.67 7.82 -2.01
N VAL A 10 -6.82 6.83 -2.88
CA VAL A 10 -7.19 5.47 -2.50
C VAL A 10 -5.90 4.66 -2.43
N ALA A 11 -5.69 3.96 -1.32
CA ALA A 11 -4.50 3.15 -1.08
C ALA A 11 -4.89 1.84 -0.41
N VAL A 12 -4.04 0.83 -0.58
CA VAL A 12 -4.18 -0.51 0.01
C VAL A 12 -2.94 -0.83 0.82
N ALA A 13 -3.11 -1.64 1.87
CA ALA A 13 -2.02 -2.16 2.68
C ALA A 13 -2.28 -3.64 2.99
N GLY A 14 -1.22 -4.45 2.93
CA GLY A 14 -1.25 -5.86 3.28
C GLY A 14 -0.90 -6.07 4.76
N TYR A 15 -1.74 -6.79 5.49
CA TYR A 15 -1.40 -7.31 6.82
C TYR A 15 -0.98 -8.78 6.69
N LEU A 16 0.32 -9.02 6.57
CA LEU A 16 0.88 -10.36 6.35
C LEU A 16 1.45 -10.90 7.65
N THR A 17 1.04 -12.11 8.03
CA THR A 17 1.58 -12.85 9.16
C THR A 17 2.31 -14.10 8.71
N ASN A 18 3.32 -14.53 9.48
CA ASN A 18 3.95 -15.84 9.31
C ASN A 18 3.40 -16.85 10.34
N GLU A 19 3.88 -18.10 10.29
CA GLU A 19 3.47 -19.18 11.21
C GLU A 19 3.83 -18.94 12.69
N LYS A 20 4.60 -17.88 12.99
CA LYS A 20 5.00 -17.48 14.34
C LYS A 20 4.20 -16.27 14.85
N ASP A 21 3.12 -15.89 14.18
CA ASP A 21 2.31 -14.70 14.50
C ASP A 21 3.08 -13.36 14.43
N GLU A 22 4.18 -13.31 13.65
CA GLU A 22 4.91 -12.08 13.39
C GLU A 22 4.34 -11.37 12.17
N VAL A 23 4.34 -10.03 12.16
CA VAL A 23 3.82 -9.20 11.07
C VAL A 23 4.95 -8.68 10.19
N LEU A 24 4.80 -8.75 8.87
CA LEU A 24 5.73 -8.13 7.93
C LEU A 24 5.58 -6.60 7.95
N LEU A 25 6.68 -5.90 8.21
CA LEU A 25 6.78 -4.45 8.07
C LEU A 25 7.93 -4.10 7.12
N ALA A 26 7.71 -3.08 6.30
CA ALA A 26 8.73 -2.51 5.43
C ALA A 26 9.34 -1.26 6.08
N LYS A 27 10.67 -1.11 5.98
CA LYS A 27 11.36 0.08 6.45
C LYS A 27 11.22 1.19 5.42
N VAL A 28 10.69 2.35 5.82
CA VAL A 28 10.49 3.47 4.91
C VAL A 28 11.85 4.05 4.51
N HIS A 29 12.11 4.13 3.19
CA HIS A 29 13.42 4.55 2.68
C HIS A 29 13.79 5.99 3.08
N TRP A 30 12.82 6.92 3.05
CA TRP A 30 13.02 8.34 3.34
C TRP A 30 12.82 8.71 4.82
N ARG A 31 12.35 7.77 5.65
CA ARG A 31 12.15 7.94 7.10
C ARG A 31 12.72 6.74 7.83
N SER A 32 14.02 6.82 8.11
CA SER A 32 14.80 5.72 8.64
C SER A 32 14.40 5.24 10.04
N ASP A 33 13.54 5.99 10.73
CA ASP A 33 12.97 5.72 12.04
C ASP A 33 11.56 5.10 11.99
N THR A 34 11.01 4.85 10.80
CA THR A 34 9.65 4.33 10.63
C THR A 34 9.58 2.99 9.89
N TRP A 35 8.60 2.19 10.30
CA TRP A 35 8.22 0.92 9.72
C TRP A 35 6.72 0.94 9.46
N GLU A 36 6.30 0.48 8.30
CA GLU A 36 4.91 0.53 7.84
C GLU A 36 4.49 -0.81 7.24
N LEU A 37 3.18 -1.04 7.12
CA LEU A 37 2.68 -2.17 6.35
C LEU A 37 3.05 -1.99 4.86
N PRO A 38 3.42 -3.07 4.15
CA PRO A 38 3.63 -2.99 2.71
C PRO A 38 2.32 -2.63 2.00
N GLY A 39 2.39 -1.74 1.03
CA GLY A 39 1.21 -1.21 0.35
C GLY A 39 1.53 0.04 -0.46
N GLY A 40 0.50 0.57 -1.10
CA GLY A 40 0.64 1.70 -2.00
C GLY A 40 -0.68 2.18 -2.56
N GLN A 41 -0.58 3.10 -3.51
CA GLN A 41 -1.71 3.75 -4.13
C GLN A 41 -2.41 2.81 -5.13
N VAL A 42 -3.74 2.90 -5.18
CA VAL A 42 -4.57 2.21 -6.17
C VAL A 42 -4.60 3.03 -7.46
N GLU A 43 -4.37 2.35 -8.59
CA GLU A 43 -4.42 2.98 -9.91
C GLU A 43 -5.87 3.17 -10.39
N GLU A 44 -6.09 4.11 -11.31
CA GLU A 44 -7.44 4.37 -11.82
C GLU A 44 -8.02 3.14 -12.54
N GLY A 45 -9.22 2.72 -12.12
CA GLY A 45 -9.88 1.52 -12.65
C GLY A 45 -9.34 0.19 -12.13
N GLU A 46 -8.36 0.21 -11.24
CA GLU A 46 -7.80 -0.99 -10.62
C GLU A 46 -8.68 -1.49 -9.47
N ALA A 47 -8.92 -2.81 -9.42
CA ALA A 47 -9.60 -3.44 -8.31
C ALA A 47 -8.67 -3.54 -7.08
N LEU A 48 -9.22 -3.34 -5.88
CA LEU A 48 -8.43 -3.24 -4.64
C LEU A 48 -7.62 -4.51 -4.35
N ASP A 49 -8.18 -5.68 -4.65
CA ASP A 49 -7.53 -6.99 -4.49
C ASP A 49 -6.35 -7.17 -5.46
N GLN A 50 -6.43 -6.58 -6.65
CA GLN A 50 -5.34 -6.60 -7.63
C GLN A 50 -4.24 -5.60 -7.23
N ALA A 51 -4.64 -4.40 -6.79
CA ALA A 51 -3.71 -3.39 -6.29
C ALA A 51 -2.86 -3.93 -5.12
N VAL A 52 -3.48 -4.60 -4.14
CA VAL A 52 -2.73 -5.12 -2.98
C VAL A 52 -1.78 -6.25 -3.39
N CYS A 53 -2.17 -7.11 -4.35
CA CYS A 53 -1.27 -8.13 -4.89
C CYS A 53 -0.09 -7.51 -5.64
N ARG A 54 -0.31 -6.45 -6.42
CA ARG A 54 0.75 -5.73 -7.14
C ARG A 54 1.76 -5.09 -6.19
N GLU A 55 1.28 -4.41 -5.15
CA GLU A 55 2.12 -3.74 -4.14
C GLU A 55 2.94 -4.71 -3.26
N ILE A 56 2.49 -5.95 -3.09
CA ILE A 56 3.20 -6.97 -2.31
C ILE A 56 4.24 -7.73 -3.16
N ASN A 57 3.98 -7.91 -4.46
CA ASN A 57 4.82 -8.72 -5.35
C ASN A 57 5.99 -7.96 -6.01
N VAL A 58 6.44 -6.85 -5.40
CA VAL A 58 7.49 -5.96 -5.97
C VAL A 58 8.89 -6.45 -5.69
#